data_AF-A0A496ZTX4-F1
#
_entry.id   AF-A0A496ZTX4-F1
#
_cell.length_a   1.000
_cell.length_b   1.000
_cell.length_c   1.000
_cell.angle_alpha   90.00
_cell.angle_beta   90.00
_cell.angle_gamma   90.00
#
_symmetry.space_group_name_H-M   'P 1'
#
loop_
_entity.id
_entity.type
_entity.pdbx_description
1 polymer ?
#
loop_
_entity_poly.entity_id
_entity_poly.type
_entity_poly.pdbx_seq_one_letter_code
_entity_poly.pdbx_strand_id
1 'polypeptide(L)'
;MGNIMISTGLAGALATKGSLKELLTDFVLEIFSGAIPASADDAESGTRLVTITTDGEDWSPSKKQVVSFDVTNEGAEGDSVTITITPVVPSGSNEVIQYNRTADDDTTLKVALGIAEAINANSNLVEAVACGSGTVVVSSKYKGDGFSLNVVASGSLAVSDVQEVVANVRGKGLHFESPQTVTAGVLEKANDDVWKGTVVATGTASYFRIKAHDDNGGADSSKLRIQGTVGTLSDSPLQISGSSTLTAGTSVTIGTFSIRIPLNNG
;
A
#
# COMPACT_ATOMS: atom_id res chain seq x y z
N MET A 1 -15.97 1.53 -23.21
CA MET A 1 -15.04 1.49 -22.08
C MET A 1 -14.89 2.92 -21.57
N GLY A 2 -15.36 3.18 -20.35
CA GLY A 2 -15.05 4.47 -19.72
C GLY A 2 -13.54 4.55 -19.48
N ASN A 3 -12.90 5.66 -19.83
CA ASN A 3 -11.47 5.82 -19.59
C ASN A 3 -11.24 6.25 -18.14
N ILE A 4 -10.20 5.70 -17.51
CA ILE A 4 -9.63 6.25 -16.28
C ILE A 4 -8.74 7.42 -16.66
N MET A 5 -8.87 8.52 -15.92
CA MET A 5 -8.04 9.71 -16.01
C MET A 5 -7.17 9.81 -14.77
N ILE A 6 -5.88 10.10 -14.97
CA ILE A 6 -4.94 10.40 -13.89
C ILE A 6 -4.56 11.87 -13.94
N SER A 7 -4.45 12.51 -12.77
CA SER A 7 -3.99 13.91 -12.65
C SER A 7 -2.56 14.06 -13.12
N THR A 8 -2.18 15.30 -13.49
CA THR A 8 -0.80 15.66 -13.79
C THR A 8 0.15 15.33 -12.62
N GLY A 9 -0.29 15.61 -11.39
CA GLY A 9 0.49 15.35 -10.17
C GLY A 9 0.77 13.86 -9.96
N LEU A 10 -0.23 13.01 -10.14
CA LEU A 10 -0.05 11.56 -10.05
C LEU A 10 0.89 11.03 -11.14
N ALA A 11 0.74 11.49 -12.39
CA ALA A 11 1.63 11.08 -13.48
C ALA A 11 3.10 11.45 -13.18
N GLY A 12 3.35 12.66 -12.68
CA GLY A 12 4.69 13.10 -12.27
C GLY A 12 5.23 12.32 -11.06
N ALA A 13 4.38 12.01 -10.08
CA ALA A 13 4.78 11.23 -8.91
C ALA A 13 5.15 9.79 -9.25
N LEU A 14 4.42 9.14 -10.17
CA LEU A 14 4.77 7.80 -10.66
C LEU A 14 6.13 7.77 -11.36
N ALA A 15 6.52 8.86 -12.02
CA ALA A 15 7.81 8.96 -12.69
C ALA A 15 8.99 9.27 -11.75
N THR A 16 8.74 9.75 -10.52
CA THR A 16 9.80 10.36 -9.68
C THR A 16 9.83 9.94 -8.22
N LYS A 17 8.74 9.42 -7.65
CA LYS A 17 8.60 9.18 -6.21
C LYS A 17 8.50 7.72 -5.83
N GLY A 18 7.57 6.99 -6.44
CA GLY A 18 7.30 5.62 -6.01
C GLY A 18 6.22 4.92 -6.81
N SER A 19 5.87 3.71 -6.36
CA SER A 19 4.86 2.87 -6.99
C SER A 19 3.44 3.41 -6.79
N LEU A 20 2.49 2.99 -7.64
CA LEU A 20 1.08 3.36 -7.49
C LEU A 20 0.51 2.96 -6.12
N LYS A 21 0.87 1.78 -5.61
CA LYS A 21 0.46 1.31 -4.28
C LYS A 21 0.88 2.30 -3.19
N GLU A 22 2.13 2.73 -3.22
CA GLU A 22 2.68 3.70 -2.27
C GLU A 22 2.00 5.05 -2.36
N LEU A 23 1.83 5.57 -3.58
CA LEU A 23 1.29 6.89 -3.83
C LEU A 23 -0.20 7.01 -3.47
N LEU A 24 -0.94 5.90 -3.49
CA LEU A 24 -2.37 5.87 -3.16
C LEU A 24 -2.66 5.32 -1.76
N THR A 25 -1.64 5.09 -0.93
CA THR A 25 -1.88 4.53 0.40
C THR A 25 -2.60 5.54 1.30
N ASP A 26 -3.63 5.10 2.02
CA ASP A 26 -4.59 5.88 2.82
C ASP A 26 -5.44 6.91 2.04
N PHE A 27 -5.59 6.76 0.73
CA PHE A 27 -6.49 7.64 -0.01
C PHE A 27 -7.95 7.30 0.31
N VAL A 28 -8.89 8.09 -0.19
CA VAL A 28 -10.33 7.78 -0.16
C VAL A 28 -10.87 7.73 -1.57
N LEU A 29 -11.98 7.03 -1.78
CA LEU A 29 -12.73 7.06 -3.04
C LEU A 29 -14.05 7.79 -2.81
N GLU A 30 -14.26 8.89 -3.51
CA GLU A 30 -15.52 9.63 -3.45
C GLU A 30 -16.33 9.37 -4.73
N ILE A 31 -17.65 9.18 -4.59
CA ILE A 31 -18.58 9.01 -5.70
C ILE A 31 -19.49 10.23 -5.78
N PHE A 32 -19.73 10.72 -6.99
CA PHE A 32 -20.49 11.93 -7.27
C PHE A 32 -21.64 11.67 -8.24
N SER A 33 -22.65 12.52 -8.18
CA SER A 33 -23.63 12.73 -9.24
C SER A 33 -23.26 13.95 -10.08
N GLY A 34 -23.75 14.00 -11.33
CA GLY A 34 -23.54 15.14 -12.24
C GLY A 34 -22.51 14.86 -13.33
N ALA A 35 -22.09 15.91 -14.04
CA ALA A 35 -21.14 15.77 -15.13
C ALA A 35 -19.72 15.51 -14.61
N ILE A 36 -19.08 14.47 -15.14
CA ILE A 36 -17.68 14.16 -14.88
C ILE A 36 -16.79 15.34 -15.34
N PRO A 37 -15.88 15.85 -14.50
CA PRO A 37 -14.88 16.84 -14.94
C PRO A 37 -14.03 16.32 -16.11
N ALA A 38 -13.56 17.23 -16.97
CA ALA A 38 -12.82 16.88 -18.18
C ALA A 38 -11.40 16.33 -17.88
N SER A 39 -10.82 16.76 -16.76
CA SER A 39 -9.57 16.26 -16.22
C SER A 39 -9.71 15.93 -14.73
N ALA A 40 -8.82 15.09 -14.21
CA ALA A 40 -8.66 14.90 -12.76
C ALA A 40 -8.04 16.13 -12.06
N ASP A 41 -7.40 17.04 -12.81
CA ASP A 41 -6.87 18.31 -12.28
C ASP A 41 -7.98 19.33 -12.02
N ASP A 42 -9.14 19.20 -12.68
CA ASP A 42 -10.26 20.12 -12.55
C ASP A 42 -10.97 19.97 -11.19
N ALA A 43 -11.64 21.05 -10.79
CA ALA A 43 -12.50 21.04 -9.61
C ALA A 43 -13.62 19.99 -9.74
N GLU A 44 -14.02 19.43 -8.61
CA GLU A 44 -15.16 18.53 -8.51
C GLU A 44 -16.44 19.22 -9.00
N SER A 45 -17.28 18.46 -9.70
CA SER A 45 -18.55 18.92 -10.26
C SER A 45 -19.70 18.08 -9.71
N GLY A 46 -20.85 18.71 -9.51
CA GLY A 46 -22.06 18.05 -9.02
C GLY A 46 -22.07 17.81 -7.51
N THR A 47 -22.70 16.72 -7.05
CA THR A 47 -22.91 16.45 -5.61
C THR A 47 -22.18 15.19 -5.20
N ARG A 48 -21.40 15.26 -4.11
CA ARG A 48 -20.81 14.06 -3.51
C ARG A 48 -21.89 13.21 -2.85
N LEU A 49 -21.96 11.94 -3.25
CA LEU A 49 -22.93 10.97 -2.76
C LEU A 49 -22.38 10.12 -1.63
N VAL A 50 -21.12 9.66 -1.72
CA VAL A 50 -20.49 8.82 -0.71
C VAL A 50 -18.97 8.99 -0.70
N THR A 51 -18.37 8.84 0.47
CA THR A 51 -16.93 8.64 0.66
C THR A 51 -16.72 7.19 1.09
N ILE A 52 -15.89 6.46 0.35
CA ILE A 52 -15.53 5.07 0.59
C ILE A 52 -14.16 5.04 1.30
N THR A 53 -14.14 4.33 2.42
CA THR A 53 -12.98 4.01 3.25
C THR A 53 -12.84 2.50 3.37
N THR A 54 -11.81 2.00 4.06
CA THR A 54 -11.56 0.55 4.20
C THR A 54 -12.71 -0.22 4.85
N ASP A 55 -13.54 0.44 5.66
CA ASP A 55 -14.66 -0.13 6.38
C ASP A 55 -15.82 0.86 6.60
N GLY A 56 -15.91 1.94 5.83
CA GLY A 56 -16.98 2.94 5.93
C GLY A 56 -16.94 3.82 7.17
N GLU A 57 -15.94 3.67 8.04
CA GLU A 57 -15.73 4.53 9.20
C GLU A 57 -14.93 5.78 8.81
N ASP A 58 -14.84 6.72 9.76
CA ASP A 58 -14.07 7.95 9.61
C ASP A 58 -12.59 7.65 9.33
N TRP A 59 -12.01 8.45 8.43
CA TRP A 59 -10.63 8.28 8.01
C TRP A 59 -9.66 8.42 9.20
N SER A 60 -8.65 7.56 9.23
CA SER A 60 -7.50 7.68 10.13
C SER A 60 -6.21 7.28 9.40
N PRO A 61 -5.06 7.87 9.76
CA PRO A 61 -3.80 7.60 9.08
C PRO A 61 -3.22 6.25 9.46
N SER A 62 -2.60 5.58 8.48
CA SER A 62 -1.77 4.40 8.72
C SER A 62 -0.36 4.77 9.17
N LYS A 63 0.30 3.85 9.87
CA LYS A 63 1.74 3.94 10.21
C LYS A 63 2.49 2.76 9.59
N LYS A 64 3.78 2.95 9.32
CA LYS A 64 4.68 1.83 9.06
C LYS A 64 4.85 1.03 10.35
N GLN A 65 4.82 -0.29 10.26
CA GLN A 65 5.29 -1.14 11.34
C GLN A 65 6.82 -1.09 11.36
N VAL A 66 7.43 -1.09 12.53
CA VAL A 66 8.89 -1.14 12.70
C VAL A 66 9.23 -2.17 13.77
N VAL A 67 10.19 -3.03 13.47
CA VAL A 67 10.75 -3.99 14.40
C VAL A 67 12.27 -3.86 14.41
N SER A 68 12.92 -4.38 15.44
CA SER A 68 14.39 -4.43 15.51
C SER A 68 14.88 -5.72 16.12
N PHE A 69 16.09 -6.11 15.77
CA PHE A 69 16.86 -7.13 16.46
C PHE A 69 18.34 -6.75 16.41
N ASP A 70 19.14 -7.33 17.30
CA ASP A 70 20.57 -7.04 17.41
C ASP A 70 21.37 -8.25 16.97
N VAL A 71 22.45 -8.02 16.23
CA VAL A 71 23.54 -8.99 16.09
C VAL A 71 24.33 -8.95 17.40
N THR A 72 24.27 -10.03 18.16
CA THR A 72 24.89 -10.15 19.50
C THR A 72 26.24 -10.86 19.47
N ASN A 73 26.51 -11.62 18.40
CA ASN A 73 27.80 -12.19 18.08
C ASN A 73 27.96 -12.23 16.56
N GLU A 74 29.04 -11.68 16.04
CA GLU A 74 29.33 -11.67 14.60
C GLU A 74 29.57 -13.08 14.04
N GLY A 75 30.05 -14.02 14.83
CA GLY A 75 30.29 -15.40 14.38
C GLY A 75 31.53 -15.57 13.49
N ALA A 76 31.56 -16.68 12.73
CA ALA A 76 32.69 -17.12 11.90
C ALA A 76 32.37 -17.09 10.40
N GLU A 77 33.39 -17.12 9.54
CA GLU A 77 33.17 -17.05 8.09
C GLU A 77 32.37 -18.29 7.64
N GLY A 78 31.35 -18.08 6.82
CA GLY A 78 30.43 -19.14 6.41
C GLY A 78 29.23 -19.35 7.36
N ASP A 79 29.20 -18.71 8.52
CA ASP A 79 27.95 -18.58 9.30
C ASP A 79 26.93 -17.77 8.49
N SER A 80 25.65 -17.95 8.77
CA SER A 80 24.56 -17.34 7.99
C SER A 80 23.40 -16.92 8.86
N VAL A 81 22.60 -15.99 8.33
CA VAL A 81 21.30 -15.62 8.89
C VAL A 81 20.23 -15.89 7.84
N THR A 82 19.22 -16.66 8.22
CA THR A 82 17.99 -16.83 7.46
C THR A 82 16.91 -15.93 8.05
N ILE A 83 16.39 -15.01 7.24
CA ILE A 83 15.33 -14.09 7.59
C ILE A 83 14.07 -14.53 6.85
N THR A 84 13.03 -14.93 7.58
CA THR A 84 11.70 -15.18 7.01
C THR A 84 10.80 -14.01 7.35
N ILE A 85 10.33 -13.31 6.32
CA ILE A 85 9.34 -12.23 6.43
C ILE A 85 7.98 -12.81 6.06
N THR A 86 7.03 -12.74 6.99
CA THR A 86 5.64 -13.18 6.76
C THR A 86 4.74 -11.95 6.67
N PRO A 87 4.12 -11.65 5.51
CA PRO A 87 3.13 -10.57 5.43
C PRO A 87 1.87 -10.96 6.20
N VAL A 88 1.46 -10.12 7.14
CA VAL A 88 0.30 -10.35 8.02
C VAL A 88 -0.94 -9.66 7.45
N VAL A 89 -0.81 -8.40 7.06
CA VAL A 89 -1.88 -7.60 6.45
C VAL A 89 -1.27 -6.62 5.42
N PRO A 90 -1.74 -6.55 4.17
CA PRO A 90 -2.52 -7.60 3.52
C PRO A 90 -1.76 -8.94 3.56
N SER A 91 -2.49 -10.05 3.71
CA SER A 91 -1.89 -11.39 3.71
C SER A 91 -1.24 -11.72 2.36
N GLY A 92 -0.19 -12.55 2.37
CA GLY A 92 0.60 -12.88 1.20
C GLY A 92 1.54 -14.06 1.42
N SER A 93 2.52 -14.21 0.54
CA SER A 93 3.53 -15.28 0.62
C SER A 93 4.75 -14.86 1.44
N ASN A 94 5.44 -15.80 2.05
CA ASN A 94 6.65 -15.46 2.79
C ASN A 94 7.81 -15.10 1.84
N GLU A 95 8.61 -14.10 2.22
CA GLU A 95 9.95 -13.90 1.66
C GLU A 95 10.96 -14.57 2.58
N VAL A 96 11.85 -15.38 2.00
CA VAL A 96 12.96 -16.00 2.72
C VAL A 96 14.25 -15.46 2.13
N ILE A 97 15.00 -14.75 2.96
CA ILE A 97 16.24 -14.06 2.58
C ILE A 97 17.37 -14.67 3.39
N GLN A 98 18.49 -14.94 2.72
CA GLN A 98 19.69 -15.46 3.35
C GLN A 98 20.81 -14.45 3.25
N TYR A 99 21.41 -14.11 4.38
CA TYR A 99 22.69 -13.43 4.47
C TYR A 99 23.77 -14.46 4.82
N ASN A 100 24.87 -14.45 4.09
CA ASN A 100 26.03 -15.31 4.36
C ASN A 100 27.18 -14.42 4.81
N ARG A 101 27.73 -14.72 5.98
CA ARG A 101 28.83 -13.96 6.56
C ARG A 101 30.14 -14.25 5.81
N THR A 102 30.84 -13.19 5.46
CA THR A 102 32.18 -13.24 4.86
C THR A 102 33.27 -12.94 5.89
N ALA A 103 34.54 -13.14 5.51
CA ALA A 103 35.66 -12.76 6.37
C ALA A 103 35.73 -11.25 6.67
N ASP A 104 35.22 -10.41 5.76
CA ASP A 104 35.25 -8.95 5.90
C ASP A 104 34.21 -8.42 6.90
N ASP A 105 33.21 -9.25 7.24
CA ASP A 105 32.15 -8.98 8.22
C ASP A 105 32.62 -9.25 9.66
N ASP A 106 33.75 -8.63 10.02
CA ASP A 106 34.50 -8.84 11.27
C ASP A 106 33.94 -8.07 12.49
N THR A 107 32.78 -7.44 12.36
CA THR A 107 32.10 -6.76 13.46
C THR A 107 30.60 -6.99 13.38
N THR A 108 29.92 -6.93 14.52
CA THR A 108 28.46 -6.99 14.62
C THR A 108 27.77 -5.93 13.76
N LEU A 109 28.34 -4.73 13.63
CA LEU A 109 27.81 -3.69 12.75
C LEU A 109 27.93 -4.07 11.26
N LYS A 110 29.06 -4.61 10.82
CA LYS A 110 29.21 -5.04 9.41
C LYS A 110 28.27 -6.20 9.07
N VAL A 111 28.12 -7.17 9.97
CA VAL A 111 27.12 -8.23 9.84
C VAL A 111 25.71 -7.64 9.74
N ALA A 112 25.35 -6.70 10.63
CA ALA A 112 24.06 -6.02 10.59
C ALA A 112 23.84 -5.26 9.28
N LEU A 113 24.86 -4.55 8.78
CA LEU A 113 24.81 -3.86 7.48
C LEU A 113 24.56 -4.85 6.34
N GLY A 114 25.30 -5.97 6.30
CA GLY A 114 25.11 -7.01 5.29
C GLY A 114 23.73 -7.66 5.34
N ILE A 115 23.17 -7.86 6.53
CA ILE A 115 21.78 -8.33 6.70
C ILE A 115 20.78 -7.30 6.17
N ALA A 116 20.94 -6.02 6.52
CA ALA A 116 20.04 -4.95 6.07
C ALA A 116 20.10 -4.78 4.53
N GLU A 117 21.28 -4.87 3.95
CA GLU A 117 21.48 -4.87 2.49
C GLU A 117 20.83 -6.08 1.83
N ALA A 118 21.01 -7.29 2.39
CA ALA A 118 20.36 -8.49 1.88
C ALA A 118 18.83 -8.39 1.92
N ILE A 119 18.26 -7.79 2.97
CA ILE A 119 16.82 -7.51 3.05
C ILE A 119 16.40 -6.54 1.95
N ASN A 120 17.06 -5.38 1.83
CA ASN A 120 16.69 -4.34 0.86
C ASN A 120 16.86 -4.79 -0.59
N ALA A 121 17.80 -5.68 -0.88
CA ALA A 121 18.04 -6.19 -2.22
C ALA A 121 16.99 -7.22 -2.68
N ASN A 122 16.36 -7.94 -1.73
CA ASN A 122 15.53 -9.10 -2.05
C ASN A 122 14.07 -8.96 -1.60
N SER A 123 13.75 -8.02 -0.71
CA SER A 123 12.40 -7.85 -0.17
C SER A 123 11.57 -6.84 -0.96
N ASN A 124 10.32 -7.22 -1.23
CA ASN A 124 9.29 -6.27 -1.67
C ASN A 124 8.38 -5.80 -0.52
N LEU A 125 8.46 -6.45 0.64
CA LEU A 125 7.57 -6.24 1.79
C LEU A 125 8.12 -5.22 2.79
N VAL A 126 9.44 -5.22 3.01
CA VAL A 126 10.09 -4.43 4.07
C VAL A 126 11.34 -3.71 3.57
N GLU A 127 11.78 -2.73 4.35
CA GLU A 127 13.04 -2.01 4.18
C GLU A 127 13.80 -2.06 5.50
N ALA A 128 15.12 -2.24 5.44
CA ALA A 128 15.97 -2.39 6.61
C ALA A 128 17.10 -1.36 6.64
N VAL A 129 17.50 -0.97 7.85
CA VAL A 129 18.66 -0.13 8.12
C VAL A 129 19.43 -0.74 9.27
N ALA A 130 20.74 -0.87 9.13
CA ALA A 130 21.61 -1.17 10.25
C ALA A 130 22.02 0.11 10.96
N CYS A 131 22.03 0.09 12.29
CA CYS A 131 22.41 1.23 13.10
C CYS A 131 23.14 0.80 14.38
N GLY A 132 23.70 1.79 15.08
CA GLY A 132 24.42 1.56 16.34
C GLY A 132 25.60 0.60 16.14
N SER A 133 25.76 -0.34 17.06
CA SER A 133 26.85 -1.32 17.06
C SER A 133 26.43 -2.70 16.56
N GLY A 134 25.32 -2.84 15.83
CA GLY A 134 24.82 -4.16 15.37
C GLY A 134 23.31 -4.31 15.37
N THR A 135 22.55 -3.24 15.57
CA THR A 135 21.07 -3.28 15.51
C THR A 135 20.63 -3.24 14.06
N VAL A 136 19.72 -4.13 13.68
CA VAL A 136 18.99 -4.10 12.41
C VAL A 136 17.58 -3.62 12.71
N VAL A 137 17.19 -2.49 12.14
CA VAL A 137 15.83 -1.95 12.18
C VAL A 137 15.16 -2.27 10.87
N VAL A 138 13.99 -2.91 10.91
CA VAL A 138 13.22 -3.29 9.74
C VAL A 138 11.86 -2.61 9.80
N SER A 139 11.44 -1.98 8.72
CA SER A 139 10.16 -1.29 8.60
C SER A 139 9.33 -1.83 7.45
N SER A 140 8.00 -1.78 7.55
CA SER A 140 7.14 -2.10 6.42
C SER A 140 7.39 -1.11 5.28
N LYS A 141 7.44 -1.61 4.04
CA LYS A 141 7.68 -0.74 2.88
C LYS A 141 6.54 0.26 2.69
N TYR A 142 5.32 -0.21 2.85
CA TYR A 142 4.09 0.58 2.77
C TYR A 142 3.49 0.80 4.16
N LYS A 143 2.92 1.98 4.40
CA LYS A 143 2.19 2.26 5.65
C LYS A 143 0.91 1.42 5.70
N GLY A 144 0.53 0.96 6.89
CA GLY A 144 -0.65 0.11 7.07
C GLY A 144 -0.37 -1.37 6.78
N ASP A 145 0.69 -1.69 6.04
CA ASP A 145 1.13 -3.07 5.85
C ASP A 145 1.83 -3.59 7.12
N GLY A 146 1.45 -4.79 7.56
CA GLY A 146 1.95 -5.48 8.73
C GLY A 146 2.69 -6.76 8.34
N PHE A 147 3.74 -7.10 9.08
CA PHE A 147 4.60 -8.24 8.88
C PHE A 147 5.07 -8.83 10.22
N SER A 148 5.55 -10.07 10.17
CA SER A 148 6.36 -10.66 11.23
C SER A 148 7.71 -11.11 10.68
N LEU A 149 8.74 -11.10 11.54
CA LEU A 149 10.07 -11.60 11.22
C LEU A 149 10.37 -12.83 12.06
N ASN A 150 10.91 -13.83 11.41
CA ASN A 150 11.64 -14.91 12.06
C ASN A 150 13.10 -14.86 11.58
N VAL A 151 14.03 -14.63 12.49
CA VAL A 151 15.46 -14.46 12.19
C VAL A 151 16.22 -15.60 12.84
N VAL A 152 16.88 -16.43 12.03
CA VAL A 152 17.57 -17.63 12.49
C VAL A 152 19.03 -17.56 12.06
N ALA A 153 19.92 -17.45 13.04
CA ALA A 153 21.35 -17.53 12.83
C ALA A 153 21.84 -18.99 12.79
N SER A 154 22.96 -19.24 12.12
CA SER A 154 23.66 -20.52 12.09
C SER A 154 25.07 -20.40 12.66
N GLY A 155 25.63 -21.53 13.10
CA GLY A 155 26.99 -21.60 13.62
C GLY A 155 27.16 -20.84 14.93
N SER A 156 28.15 -19.94 14.96
CA SER A 156 28.48 -19.14 16.15
C SER A 156 27.88 -17.73 16.12
N LEU A 157 27.42 -17.28 14.96
CA LEU A 157 26.68 -16.04 14.80
C LEU A 157 25.41 -16.08 15.66
N ALA A 158 25.11 -14.98 16.34
CA ALA A 158 23.93 -14.90 17.21
C ALA A 158 23.18 -13.59 17.00
N VAL A 159 21.85 -13.67 17.08
CA VAL A 159 20.92 -12.53 17.01
C VAL A 159 20.01 -12.53 18.25
N SER A 160 19.55 -11.35 18.66
CA SER A 160 18.54 -11.23 19.71
C SER A 160 17.13 -11.50 19.19
N ASP A 161 16.18 -11.65 20.12
CA ASP A 161 14.77 -11.76 19.78
C ASP A 161 14.27 -10.47 19.10
N VAL A 162 13.42 -10.64 18.09
CA VAL A 162 12.78 -9.53 17.38
C VAL A 162 11.88 -8.74 18.33
N GLN A 163 12.11 -7.44 18.41
CA GLN A 163 11.35 -6.49 19.22
C GLN A 163 10.46 -5.62 18.35
N GLU A 164 9.21 -5.44 18.74
CA GLU A 164 8.33 -4.44 18.12
C GLU A 164 8.71 -3.04 18.61
N VAL A 165 9.09 -2.16 17.68
CA VAL A 165 9.47 -0.77 17.97
C VAL A 165 8.28 0.16 17.71
N VAL A 166 7.61 -0.05 16.58
CA VAL A 166 6.39 0.65 16.20
C VAL A 166 5.37 -0.38 15.76
N ALA A 167 4.27 -0.47 16.49
CA ALA A 167 3.17 -1.35 16.12
C ALA A 167 2.57 -0.98 14.77
N ASN A 168 2.11 -1.98 14.03
CA ASN A 168 1.34 -1.74 12.82
C ASN A 168 0.07 -0.94 13.18
N VAL A 169 -0.14 0.17 12.47
CA VAL A 169 -1.42 0.88 12.50
C VAL A 169 -1.95 0.87 11.07
N ARG A 170 -3.00 0.07 10.88
CA ARG A 170 -3.75 0.01 9.64
C ARG A 170 -4.93 0.98 9.73
N GLY A 171 -4.74 2.15 9.12
CA GLY A 171 -5.68 3.26 9.13
C GLY A 171 -6.99 2.94 8.43
N LYS A 172 -7.82 3.95 8.20
CA LYS A 172 -9.11 3.80 7.52
C LYS A 172 -9.13 4.33 6.08
N GLY A 173 -7.99 4.80 5.56
CA GLY A 173 -7.88 5.02 4.12
C GLY A 173 -7.76 3.72 3.34
N LEU A 174 -7.85 3.78 2.01
CA LEU A 174 -7.84 2.61 1.13
C LEU A 174 -6.48 1.89 1.14
N HIS A 175 -6.52 0.56 1.23
CA HIS A 175 -5.35 -0.31 1.11
C HIS A 175 -5.45 -1.27 -0.08
N PHE A 176 -4.31 -1.52 -0.71
CA PHE A 176 -4.17 -2.43 -1.85
C PHE A 176 -3.48 -3.72 -1.44
N GLU A 177 -3.65 -4.77 -2.24
CA GLU A 177 -3.10 -6.11 -1.98
C GLU A 177 -1.58 -6.16 -1.82
N SER A 178 -1.08 -7.27 -1.28
CA SER A 178 0.35 -7.46 -1.00
C SER A 178 1.15 -7.32 -2.29
N PRO A 179 2.29 -6.61 -2.33
CA PRO A 179 3.05 -6.43 -3.59
C PRO A 179 3.42 -7.74 -4.30
N GLN A 180 3.39 -8.88 -3.60
CA GLN A 180 3.66 -10.21 -4.16
C GLN A 180 2.50 -10.81 -4.95
N THR A 181 1.27 -10.35 -4.74
CA THR A 181 0.08 -10.82 -5.47
C THR A 181 -0.16 -10.01 -6.75
N VAL A 182 0.47 -8.84 -6.88
CA VAL A 182 0.50 -8.03 -8.11
C VAL A 182 1.03 -8.86 -9.29
N THR A 183 0.15 -9.14 -10.25
CA THR A 183 0.51 -9.86 -11.48
C THR A 183 0.10 -9.04 -12.70
N ALA A 184 0.93 -9.05 -13.75
CA ALA A 184 0.64 -8.37 -15.02
C ALA A 184 0.21 -6.89 -14.83
N GLY A 185 0.87 -6.16 -13.94
CA GLY A 185 0.63 -4.73 -13.71
C GLY A 185 -0.75 -4.40 -13.16
N VAL A 186 -1.47 -5.38 -12.59
CA VAL A 186 -2.77 -5.17 -11.95
C VAL A 186 -2.57 -5.05 -10.44
N LEU A 187 -2.93 -3.89 -9.90
CA LEU A 187 -3.00 -3.63 -8.47
C LEU A 187 -4.45 -3.70 -8.02
N GLU A 188 -4.76 -4.56 -7.07
CA GLU A 188 -6.13 -4.79 -6.60
C GLU A 188 -6.35 -4.22 -5.20
N LYS A 189 -7.62 -3.98 -4.86
CA LYS A 189 -8.02 -3.73 -3.48
C LYS A 189 -7.54 -4.88 -2.58
N ALA A 190 -7.09 -4.57 -1.35
CA ALA A 190 -6.74 -5.60 -0.37
C ALA A 190 -7.96 -6.48 -0.01
N ASN A 191 -7.78 -7.80 -0.03
CA ASN A 191 -8.84 -8.76 0.30
C ASN A 191 -9.26 -8.71 1.77
N ASP A 192 -8.35 -8.29 2.65
CA ASP A 192 -8.60 -8.14 4.09
C ASP A 192 -9.48 -6.91 4.44
N ASP A 193 -9.76 -6.03 3.47
CA ASP A 193 -10.61 -4.85 3.64
C ASP A 193 -12.04 -5.06 3.16
N VAL A 194 -12.98 -4.22 3.63
CA VAL A 194 -14.35 -4.16 3.10
C VAL A 194 -14.66 -2.73 2.70
N TRP A 195 -14.09 -2.30 1.57
CA TRP A 195 -14.23 -0.94 1.08
C TRP A 195 -15.71 -0.56 0.98
N LYS A 196 -16.17 0.34 1.84
CA LYS A 196 -17.57 0.75 1.91
C LYS A 196 -17.70 2.19 2.41
N GLY A 197 -18.91 2.71 2.33
CA GLY A 197 -19.26 4.04 2.85
C GLY A 197 -20.77 4.25 2.89
N THR A 198 -21.20 5.22 3.69
CA THR A 198 -22.61 5.58 3.82
C THR A 198 -22.96 6.73 2.90
N VAL A 199 -24.04 6.59 2.13
CA VAL A 199 -24.51 7.61 1.19
C VAL A 199 -25.05 8.81 1.98
N VAL A 200 -24.51 9.99 1.71
CA VAL A 200 -24.89 11.25 2.38
C VAL A 200 -25.94 12.04 1.61
N ALA A 201 -26.09 11.79 0.31
CA ALA A 201 -27.08 12.45 -0.54
C ALA A 201 -27.66 11.47 -1.56
N THR A 202 -28.96 11.51 -1.79
CA THR A 202 -29.62 10.70 -2.83
C THR A 202 -29.30 11.25 -4.21
N GLY A 203 -28.89 10.39 -5.13
CA GLY A 203 -28.60 10.79 -6.51
C GLY A 203 -28.08 9.64 -7.37
N THR A 204 -28.01 9.88 -8.68
CA THR A 204 -27.44 8.92 -9.63
C THR A 204 -25.93 9.09 -9.69
N ALA A 205 -25.18 8.08 -9.27
CA ALA A 205 -23.73 8.02 -9.38
C ALA A 205 -23.30 8.05 -10.85
N SER A 206 -22.37 8.94 -11.17
CA SER A 206 -21.89 9.15 -12.54
C SER A 206 -20.37 9.04 -12.65
N TYR A 207 -19.63 9.52 -11.66
CA TYR A 207 -18.17 9.42 -11.63
C TYR A 207 -17.63 9.25 -10.21
N PHE A 208 -16.41 8.76 -10.11
CA PHE A 208 -15.67 8.65 -8.87
C PHE A 208 -14.34 9.38 -8.95
N ARG A 209 -13.79 9.71 -7.80
CA ARG A 209 -12.43 10.24 -7.66
C ARG A 209 -11.73 9.56 -6.49
N ILE A 210 -10.53 9.03 -6.72
CA ILE A 210 -9.59 8.61 -5.69
C ILE A 210 -8.64 9.78 -5.42
N LYS A 211 -8.52 10.18 -4.16
CA LYS A 211 -7.75 11.36 -3.73
C LYS A 211 -7.33 11.23 -2.27
N ALA A 212 -6.36 12.05 -1.86
CA ALA A 212 -6.01 12.17 -0.45
C ALA A 212 -7.23 12.64 0.36
N HIS A 213 -7.34 12.21 1.62
CA HIS A 213 -8.49 12.56 2.48
C HIS A 213 -8.62 14.08 2.71
N ASP A 214 -7.49 14.80 2.76
CA ASP A 214 -7.42 16.24 2.99
C ASP A 214 -7.52 17.08 1.69
N ASP A 215 -7.70 16.43 0.54
CA ASP A 215 -7.92 17.11 -0.72
C ASP A 215 -9.34 17.72 -0.74
N ASN A 216 -9.41 19.04 -0.87
CA ASN A 216 -10.67 19.80 -0.83
C ASN A 216 -11.49 19.74 -2.12
N GLY A 217 -10.99 19.08 -3.18
CA GLY A 217 -11.69 18.94 -4.45
C GLY A 217 -11.58 20.13 -5.40
N GLY A 218 -10.78 21.15 -5.07
CA GLY A 218 -10.52 22.29 -5.94
C GLY A 218 -9.67 21.96 -7.17
N ALA A 219 -9.65 22.85 -8.16
CA ALA A 219 -8.77 22.71 -9.31
C ALA A 219 -7.30 22.80 -8.88
N ASP A 220 -6.52 21.75 -9.11
CA ASP A 220 -5.13 21.63 -8.67
C ASP A 220 -4.41 20.51 -9.44
N SER A 221 -3.34 20.88 -10.16
CA SER A 221 -2.52 19.94 -10.95
C SER A 221 -1.43 19.23 -10.15
N SER A 222 -1.22 19.62 -8.88
CA SER A 222 -0.23 19.00 -7.99
C SER A 222 -0.80 17.82 -7.20
N LYS A 223 -2.13 17.73 -7.09
CA LYS A 223 -2.81 16.66 -6.34
C LYS A 223 -2.69 15.34 -7.09
N LEU A 224 -2.66 14.26 -6.32
CA LEU A 224 -2.66 12.91 -6.83
C LEU A 224 -4.11 12.46 -6.89
N ARG A 225 -4.66 12.37 -8.10
CA ARG A 225 -6.06 11.99 -8.31
C ARG A 225 -6.18 10.96 -9.41
N ILE A 226 -7.09 10.02 -9.20
CA ILE A 226 -7.60 9.13 -10.25
C ILE A 226 -9.09 9.39 -10.36
N GLN A 227 -9.59 9.47 -11.58
CA GLN A 227 -11.01 9.69 -11.85
C GLN A 227 -11.51 8.76 -12.94
N GLY A 228 -12.76 8.35 -12.85
CA GLY A 228 -13.39 7.53 -13.88
C GLY A 228 -14.90 7.53 -13.74
N THR A 229 -15.58 6.92 -14.71
CA THR A 229 -17.04 6.78 -14.67
C THR A 229 -17.46 5.68 -13.70
N VAL A 230 -18.66 5.85 -13.13
CA VAL A 230 -19.33 4.83 -12.32
C VAL A 230 -20.45 4.22 -13.14
N GLY A 231 -20.63 2.91 -13.06
CA GLY A 231 -21.76 2.24 -13.68
C GLY A 231 -22.08 0.88 -13.05
N THR A 232 -23.12 0.24 -13.56
CA THR A 232 -23.59 -1.07 -13.08
C THR A 232 -23.14 -2.22 -13.98
N LEU A 233 -22.48 -1.91 -15.11
CA LEU A 233 -22.02 -2.86 -16.11
C LEU A 233 -20.50 -3.07 -16.02
N SER A 234 -19.99 -4.17 -16.60
CA SER A 234 -18.58 -4.58 -16.56
C SER A 234 -17.61 -3.70 -17.35
N ASP A 235 -18.10 -2.72 -18.09
CA ASP A 235 -17.29 -1.80 -18.89
C ASP A 235 -17.01 -0.45 -18.21
N SER A 236 -17.57 -0.27 -17.01
CA SER A 236 -17.37 0.91 -16.18
C SER A 236 -16.15 0.74 -15.27
N PRO A 237 -15.24 1.73 -15.20
CA PRO A 237 -14.03 1.63 -14.37
C PRO A 237 -14.31 1.40 -12.88
N LEU A 238 -15.37 2.00 -12.33
CA LEU A 238 -15.90 1.60 -11.03
C LEU A 238 -17.29 1.01 -11.21
N GLN A 239 -17.46 -0.20 -10.70
CA GLN A 239 -18.73 -0.89 -10.71
C GLN A 239 -19.41 -0.77 -9.35
N ILE A 240 -20.69 -0.42 -9.37
CA ILE A 240 -21.57 -0.49 -8.20
C ILE A 240 -22.67 -1.51 -8.45
N SER A 241 -22.89 -2.39 -7.49
CA SER A 241 -23.86 -3.49 -7.63
C SER A 241 -25.30 -2.99 -7.50
N GLY A 242 -26.20 -3.53 -8.33
CA GLY A 242 -27.65 -3.38 -8.19
C GLY A 242 -28.25 -2.10 -8.79
N SER A 243 -27.73 -0.91 -8.48
CA SER A 243 -28.31 0.36 -8.94
C SER A 243 -27.28 1.48 -8.99
N SER A 244 -27.35 2.32 -10.02
CA SER A 244 -26.60 3.59 -10.07
C SER A 244 -27.27 4.71 -9.26
N THR A 245 -28.51 4.53 -8.84
CA THR A 245 -29.19 5.48 -7.93
C THR A 245 -28.86 5.09 -6.49
N LEU A 246 -28.11 5.96 -5.82
CA LEU A 246 -27.74 5.83 -4.42
C LEU A 246 -28.74 6.60 -3.56
N THR A 247 -29.16 6.02 -2.44
CA THR A 247 -30.15 6.62 -1.53
C THR A 247 -29.48 7.02 -0.23
N ALA A 248 -29.73 8.23 0.26
CA ALA A 248 -29.16 8.69 1.53
C ALA A 248 -29.44 7.72 2.68
N GLY A 249 -28.42 7.45 3.50
CA GLY A 249 -28.46 6.53 4.64
C GLY A 249 -28.16 5.07 4.31
N THR A 250 -28.10 4.67 3.03
CA THR A 250 -27.71 3.30 2.66
C THR A 250 -26.20 3.15 2.56
N SER A 251 -25.67 1.97 2.86
CA SER A 251 -24.25 1.67 2.63
C SER A 251 -24.00 1.20 1.20
N VAL A 252 -22.92 1.69 0.59
CA VAL A 252 -22.35 1.21 -0.67
C VAL A 252 -21.08 0.46 -0.37
N THR A 253 -20.94 -0.75 -0.92
CA THR A 253 -19.73 -1.58 -0.80
C THR A 253 -19.10 -1.75 -2.17
N ILE A 254 -17.77 -1.61 -2.25
CA ILE A 254 -16.97 -1.87 -3.43
C ILE A 254 -16.42 -3.29 -3.31
N GLY A 255 -17.08 -4.23 -3.99
CA GLY A 255 -16.73 -5.65 -3.94
C GLY A 255 -15.39 -5.95 -4.61
N THR A 256 -15.13 -5.33 -5.75
CA THR A 256 -13.86 -5.45 -6.48
C THR A 256 -13.40 -4.07 -6.94
N PHE A 257 -12.10 -3.87 -6.94
CA PHE A 257 -11.46 -2.70 -7.53
C PHE A 257 -10.05 -3.09 -7.97
N SER A 258 -9.68 -2.72 -9.19
CA SER A 258 -8.36 -2.98 -9.74
C SER A 258 -7.92 -1.84 -10.62
N ILE A 259 -6.65 -1.46 -10.54
CA ILE A 259 -6.01 -0.55 -11.49
C ILE A 259 -4.98 -1.35 -12.27
N ARG A 260 -5.08 -1.29 -13.59
CA ARG A 260 -4.12 -1.90 -14.50
C ARG A 260 -3.21 -0.81 -15.08
N ILE A 261 -1.91 -0.98 -14.88
CA ILE A 261 -0.91 -0.29 -15.70
C ILE A 261 -0.91 -0.99 -17.07
N PRO A 262 -1.12 -0.25 -18.19
CA PRO A 262 -1.15 -0.86 -19.51
C PRO A 262 0.13 -1.65 -19.79
N LEU A 263 -0.06 -2.89 -20.22
CA LEU A 263 1.00 -3.75 -20.72
C LEU A 263 0.89 -3.79 -22.24
N ASN A 264 2.01 -3.60 -22.94
CA ASN A 264 2.13 -3.91 -24.35
C ASN A 264 3.10 -5.09 -24.50
N ASN A 265 2.61 -6.27 -24.13
CA ASN A 265 3.30 -7.52 -24.43
C ASN A 265 2.78 -7.95 -25.81
N GLY A 266 3.60 -7.76 -26.83
CA GLY A 266 3.31 -8.19 -28.20
C GLY A 266 3.05 -9.69 -28.31
#